data_AF-A0A9E1ESF8-F1
#
_entry.id   AF-A0A9E1ESF8-F1
#
_cell.length_a   1.000
_cell.length_b   1.000
_cell.length_c   1.000
_cell.angle_alpha   90.00
_cell.angle_beta   90.00
_cell.angle_gamma   90.00
#
_symmetry.space_group_name_H-M   'P 1'
#
loop_
_entity.id
_entity.type
_entity.pdbx_description
1 polymer ?
#
loop_
_entity_poly.entity_id
_entity_poly.type
_entity_poly.pdbx_seq_one_letter_code
_entity_poly.pdbx_strand_id
1 'polypeptide(L)'
;MGTDLSIKQKKEWAKMLYLKEHLTQAEVAERVGVSKQTLCKWVKTEKWEELKASVSLTREEQLANLYRQVAEINKAIARRDEGERFATSKEADTINKLAAAIEKMEKETGIADIISVSKGILDWIRKTDTEKAKELSFYFDAYIKDRLK
;
A
#
# COMPACT_ATOMS: atom_id res chain seq x y z
N MET A 1 13.32 13.78 -27.83
CA MET A 1 13.34 12.31 -27.99
C MET A 1 13.51 11.72 -26.59
N GLY A 2 12.44 11.20 -25.99
CA GLY A 2 12.52 10.58 -24.66
C GLY A 2 13.23 9.24 -24.80
N THR A 3 14.30 9.03 -24.02
CA THR A 3 15.02 7.76 -23.98
C THR A 3 14.08 6.66 -23.49
N ASP A 4 13.75 5.73 -24.36
CA ASP A 4 12.93 4.56 -24.04
C ASP A 4 13.65 3.75 -22.95
N LEU A 5 12.98 3.48 -21.84
CA LEU A 5 13.57 2.75 -20.71
C LEU A 5 13.98 1.34 -21.17
N SER A 6 15.19 0.91 -20.77
CA SER A 6 15.64 -0.45 -21.04
C SER A 6 14.72 -1.49 -20.39
N ILE A 7 14.70 -2.71 -20.92
CA ILE A 7 13.91 -3.82 -20.36
C ILE A 7 14.25 -4.09 -18.90
N LYS A 8 15.51 -3.91 -18.49
CA LYS A 8 15.94 -4.06 -17.10
C LYS A 8 15.32 -2.98 -16.20
N GLN A 9 15.36 -1.72 -16.62
CA GLN A 9 14.74 -0.60 -15.89
C GLN A 9 13.22 -0.75 -15.82
N LYS A 10 12.58 -1.16 -16.92
CA LYS A 10 11.15 -1.50 -16.96
C LYS A 10 10.82 -2.60 -15.94
N LYS A 11 11.61 -3.67 -15.88
CA LYS A 11 11.40 -4.75 -14.91
C LYS A 11 11.59 -4.32 -13.45
N GLU A 12 12.62 -3.53 -13.15
CA GLU A 12 12.84 -3.00 -11.79
C GLU A 12 11.71 -2.06 -11.37
N TRP A 13 11.27 -1.18 -12.26
CA TRP A 13 10.14 -0.29 -12.01
C TRP A 13 8.84 -1.07 -11.82
N ALA A 14 8.59 -2.08 -12.66
CA ALA A 14 7.46 -2.97 -12.53
C ALA A 14 7.46 -3.73 -11.19
N LYS A 15 8.62 -4.20 -10.74
CA LYS A 15 8.78 -4.88 -9.45
C LYS A 15 8.47 -3.95 -8.29
N MET A 16 8.97 -2.71 -8.34
CA MET A 16 8.66 -1.69 -7.34
C MET A 16 7.16 -1.42 -7.28
N LEU A 17 6.53 -1.18 -8.43
CA LEU A 17 5.09 -0.95 -8.54
C LEU A 17 4.28 -2.14 -8.05
N TYR A 18 4.69 -3.38 -8.34
CA TYR A 18 3.96 -4.58 -7.95
C TYR A 18 4.06 -4.92 -6.45
N LEU A 19 5.23 -4.67 -5.84
CA LEU A 19 5.49 -4.99 -4.43
C LEU A 19 5.04 -3.89 -3.48
N LYS A 20 5.12 -2.62 -3.89
CA LYS A 20 4.81 -1.48 -3.02
C LYS A 20 3.43 -0.91 -3.27
N GLU A 21 2.97 -0.91 -4.51
CA GLU A 21 1.63 -0.48 -4.87
C GLU A 21 0.79 -1.74 -5.13
N HIS A 22 -0.44 -1.81 -4.64
CA HIS A 22 -1.28 -3.00 -4.78
C HIS A 22 -1.92 -3.07 -6.19
N LEU A 23 -1.07 -2.86 -7.19
CA LEU A 23 -1.40 -2.88 -8.60
C LEU A 23 -1.43 -4.32 -9.11
N THR A 24 -2.37 -4.58 -10.01
CA THR A 24 -2.48 -5.84 -10.73
C THR A 24 -1.38 -5.95 -11.75
N GLN A 25 -1.14 -7.18 -12.18
CA GLN A 25 -0.22 -7.44 -13.27
C GLN A 25 -0.65 -6.75 -14.58
N ALA A 26 -1.94 -6.43 -14.76
CA ALA A 26 -2.38 -5.69 -15.93
C ALA A 26 -1.98 -4.21 -15.86
N GLU A 27 -2.24 -3.54 -14.74
CA GLU A 27 -1.92 -2.11 -14.58
C GLU A 27 -0.43 -1.85 -14.53
N VAL A 28 0.34 -2.72 -13.86
CA VAL A 28 1.80 -2.61 -13.85
C VAL A 28 2.36 -2.80 -15.27
N ALA A 29 1.79 -3.71 -16.05
CA ALA A 29 2.24 -3.91 -17.43
C ALA A 29 1.97 -2.68 -18.30
N GLU A 30 0.77 -2.09 -18.19
CA GLU A 30 0.37 -0.87 -18.90
C GLU A 30 1.25 0.33 -18.51
N ARG A 31 1.45 0.55 -17.20
CA ARG A 31 2.18 1.72 -16.68
C ARG A 31 3.66 1.71 -17.04
N VAL A 32 4.23 0.51 -17.19
CA VAL A 32 5.65 0.30 -17.50
C VAL A 32 5.87 0.13 -19.02
N GLY A 33 4.80 0.01 -19.80
CA GLY A 33 4.85 -0.13 -21.26
C GLY A 33 5.33 -1.51 -21.71
N VAL A 34 4.87 -2.58 -21.06
CA VAL A 34 5.15 -3.98 -21.43
C VAL A 34 3.87 -4.79 -21.57
N SER A 35 3.91 -5.93 -22.27
CA SER A 35 2.73 -6.80 -22.37
C SER A 35 2.42 -7.48 -21.02
N LYS A 36 1.14 -7.74 -20.76
CA LYS A 36 0.69 -8.50 -19.57
C LYS A 36 1.40 -9.85 -19.45
N GLN A 37 1.64 -10.54 -20.57
CA GLN A 37 2.35 -11.82 -20.57
C GLN A 37 3.80 -11.70 -20.09
N THR A 38 4.51 -10.65 -20.52
CA THR A 38 5.88 -10.37 -20.07
C THR A 38 5.92 -10.13 -18.57
N LEU A 39 4.97 -9.37 -18.04
CA LEU A 39 4.89 -9.14 -16.60
C LEU A 39 4.51 -10.40 -15.83
N CYS A 40 3.52 -11.18 -16.29
CA CYS A 40 3.16 -12.47 -15.69
C CYS A 40 4.38 -13.40 -15.59
N LYS A 41 5.24 -13.41 -16.62
CA LYS A 41 6.48 -14.19 -16.62
C LYS A 41 7.44 -13.71 -15.53
N TRP A 42 7.67 -12.41 -15.41
CA TRP A 42 8.55 -11.86 -14.36
C TRP A 42 8.05 -12.17 -12.96
N VAL A 43 6.76 -11.98 -12.70
CA VAL A 43 6.14 -12.28 -11.41
C VAL A 43 6.34 -13.75 -11.03
N LYS A 44 6.10 -14.67 -11.97
CA LYS A 44 6.27 -16.12 -11.73
C LYS A 44 7.74 -16.49 -11.53
N THR A 45 8.63 -16.06 -12.43
CA THR A 45 10.05 -16.46 -12.41
C THR A 45 10.78 -15.95 -11.17
N GLU A 46 10.44 -14.74 -10.70
CA GLU A 46 11.08 -14.14 -9.53
C GLU A 46 10.23 -14.21 -8.26
N LYS A 47 9.13 -14.99 -8.27
CA LYS A 47 8.29 -15.22 -7.09
C LYS A 47 7.83 -13.91 -6.42
N TRP A 48 7.40 -12.93 -7.20
CA TRP A 48 7.04 -11.62 -6.65
C TRP A 48 5.83 -11.69 -5.71
N GLU A 49 4.94 -12.67 -5.84
CA GLU A 49 3.86 -12.88 -4.87
C GLU A 49 4.39 -13.27 -3.48
N GLU A 50 5.41 -14.13 -3.40
CA GLU A 50 6.05 -14.50 -2.13
C GLU A 50 6.76 -13.28 -1.50
N LEU A 51 7.43 -12.48 -2.33
CA LEU A 51 8.05 -11.21 -1.91
C LEU A 51 7.01 -10.19 -1.45
N LYS A 52 5.83 -10.15 -2.08
CA LYS A 52 4.76 -9.23 -1.70
C LYS A 52 4.17 -9.63 -0.34
N ALA A 53 3.95 -10.91 -0.11
CA ALA A 53 3.48 -11.43 1.17
C ALA A 53 4.47 -11.10 2.31
N SER A 54 5.78 -11.27 2.09
CA SER A 54 6.79 -10.93 3.10
C SER A 54 6.90 -9.43 3.37
N VAL A 55 6.75 -8.59 2.34
CA VAL A 55 6.70 -7.13 2.49
C VAL A 55 5.46 -6.69 3.27
N SER A 56 4.29 -7.29 3.01
CA SER A 56 3.07 -7.01 3.78
C SER A 56 3.22 -7.37 5.25
N LEU A 57 3.76 -8.56 5.55
CA LEU A 57 4.05 -8.97 6.93
C LEU A 57 5.02 -7.99 7.61
N THR A 58 6.06 -7.56 6.89
CA THR A 58 7.01 -6.57 7.40
C THR A 58 6.32 -5.24 7.72
N ARG A 59 5.34 -4.81 6.91
CA ARG A 59 4.58 -3.57 7.17
C ARG A 59 3.73 -3.67 8.43
N GLU A 60 3.05 -4.79 8.65
CA GLU A 60 2.28 -5.05 9.87
C GLU A 60 3.18 -5.06 11.11
N GLU A 61 4.37 -5.68 11.01
CA GLU A 61 5.39 -5.65 12.07
C GLU A 61 5.86 -4.21 12.37
N GLN A 62 6.05 -3.38 11.33
CA GLN A 62 6.41 -1.97 11.49
C GLN A 62 5.28 -1.18 12.17
N LEU A 63 4.02 -1.37 11.79
CA LEU A 63 2.86 -0.76 12.47
C LEU A 63 2.82 -1.14 13.95
N ALA A 64 2.95 -2.43 14.25
CA ALA A 64 3.00 -2.93 15.63
C ALA A 64 4.17 -2.31 16.42
N ASN A 65 5.31 -2.06 15.77
CA ASN A 65 6.45 -1.40 16.39
C ASN A 65 6.18 0.09 16.70
N LEU A 66 5.54 0.83 15.79
CA LEU A 66 5.18 2.22 16.02
C LEU A 66 4.18 2.36 17.18
N TYR A 67 3.15 1.50 17.23
CA TYR A 67 2.21 1.44 18.35
C TYR A 67 2.91 1.15 19.68
N ARG A 68 3.87 0.23 19.70
CA ARG A 68 4.70 -0.06 20.88
C ARG A 68 5.48 1.17 21.35
N GLN A 69 6.08 1.94 20.45
CA GLN A 69 6.80 3.17 20.82
C GLN A 69 5.88 4.21 21.47
N VAL A 70 4.69 4.45 20.90
CA VAL A 70 3.70 5.36 21.50
C VAL A 70 3.28 4.87 22.90
N ALA A 71 3.03 3.57 23.05
CA ALA A 71 2.66 2.99 24.33
C ALA A 71 3.76 3.15 25.40
N GLU A 72 5.02 2.98 25.04
CA GLU A 72 6.14 3.16 25.98
C GLU A 72 6.31 4.63 26.41
N ILE A 73 6.13 5.59 25.49
CA ILE A 73 6.14 7.02 25.85
C ILE A 73 5.00 7.33 26.84
N ASN A 74 3.79 6.84 26.55
CA ASN A 74 2.64 7.05 27.44
C ASN A 74 2.84 6.41 28.82
N LYS A 75 3.44 5.21 28.88
CA LYS A 75 3.81 4.56 30.15
C LYS A 75 4.83 5.39 30.94
N ALA A 76 5.83 5.97 30.27
CA ALA A 76 6.82 6.81 30.91
C ALA A 76 6.17 8.08 31.51
N ILE A 77 5.25 8.72 30.79
CA ILE A 77 4.49 9.88 31.28
C ILE A 77 3.63 9.49 32.49
N ALA A 78 2.96 8.34 32.45
CA ALA A 78 2.08 7.88 33.53
C ALA A 78 2.82 7.53 34.83
N ARG A 79 4.11 7.18 34.75
CA ARG A 79 4.97 6.85 35.91
C ARG A 79 5.50 8.07 36.65
N ARG A 80 5.26 9.29 36.14
CA ARG A 80 5.67 10.53 36.82
C ARG A 80 4.84 10.78 38.07
N ASP A 81 5.38 11.65 38.91
CA ASP A 81 4.74 12.11 40.13
C ASP A 81 3.39 12.78 39.83
N GLU A 82 2.52 12.79 40.83
CA GLU A 82 1.23 13.42 40.73
C GLU A 82 1.39 14.92 40.42
N GLY A 83 0.63 15.41 39.44
CA GLY A 83 0.79 16.77 38.93
C GLY A 83 1.73 16.91 37.73
N GLU A 84 2.55 15.90 37.40
CA GLU A 84 3.50 15.94 36.26
C GLU A 84 3.19 14.92 35.14
N ARG A 85 2.03 14.23 35.22
CA ARG A 85 1.61 13.17 34.29
C ARG A 85 1.06 13.70 32.96
N PHE A 86 1.79 14.60 32.33
CA PHE A 86 1.49 15.13 31.00
C PHE A 86 2.74 15.10 30.11
N ALA A 87 2.53 15.08 28.80
CA ALA A 87 3.64 15.05 27.85
C ALA A 87 4.45 16.36 27.89
N THR A 88 5.78 16.24 27.84
CA THR A 88 6.63 17.39 27.53
C THR A 88 6.45 17.80 26.06
N SER A 89 6.87 19.01 25.68
CA SER A 89 6.80 19.47 24.29
C SER A 89 7.52 18.52 23.31
N LYS A 90 8.63 17.90 23.73
CA LYS A 90 9.38 16.93 22.92
C LYS A 90 8.64 15.60 22.76
N GLU A 91 8.00 15.11 23.82
CA GLU A 91 7.19 13.90 23.76
C GLU A 91 5.93 14.12 22.94
N ALA A 92 5.25 15.25 23.09
CA ALA A 92 4.09 15.61 22.29
C ALA A 92 4.44 15.66 20.79
N ASP A 93 5.56 16.31 20.43
CA ASP A 93 6.06 16.32 19.05
C ASP A 93 6.40 14.90 18.54
N THR A 94 7.03 14.08 19.38
CA THR A 94 7.37 12.69 19.02
C THR A 94 6.11 11.85 18.81
N ILE A 95 5.13 11.93 19.72
CA ILE A 95 3.85 11.23 19.61
C ILE A 95 3.11 11.67 18.35
N ASN A 96 3.07 12.97 18.04
CA ASN A 96 2.45 13.47 16.81
C ASN A 96 3.09 12.89 15.55
N LYS A 97 4.43 12.80 15.50
CA LYS A 97 5.15 12.20 14.38
C LYS A 97 4.88 10.71 14.24
N LEU A 98 4.83 9.97 15.35
CA LEU A 98 4.49 8.56 15.35
C LEU A 98 3.05 8.32 14.92
N ALA A 99 2.10 9.13 15.41
CA ALA A 99 0.70 9.07 15.03
C ALA A 99 0.50 9.34 13.52
N ALA A 100 1.16 10.38 12.98
CA ALA A 100 1.12 10.67 11.55
C ALA A 100 1.72 9.53 10.69
N ALA A 101 2.80 8.89 11.17
CA ALA A 101 3.38 7.73 10.51
C ALA A 101 2.43 6.52 10.51
N ILE A 102 1.77 6.26 11.64
CA ILE A 102 0.75 5.19 11.78
C ILE A 102 -0.41 5.45 10.82
N GLU A 103 -1.01 6.64 10.86
CA GLU A 103 -2.14 7.01 9.98
C GLU A 103 -1.78 6.83 8.51
N LYS A 104 -0.58 7.26 8.10
CA LYS A 104 -0.12 7.10 6.73
C LYS A 104 0.00 5.62 6.34
N MET A 105 0.59 4.79 7.20
CA MET A 105 0.77 3.36 6.92
C MET A 105 -0.57 2.61 6.88
N GLU A 106 -1.51 2.94 7.76
CA GLU A 106 -2.85 2.37 7.78
C GLU A 106 -3.68 2.84 6.57
N LYS A 107 -3.59 4.11 6.18
CA LYS A 107 -4.25 4.64 4.98
C LYS A 107 -3.75 3.97 3.71
N GLU A 108 -2.43 3.82 3.56
CA GLU A 108 -1.82 3.08 2.43
C GLU A 108 -2.34 1.63 2.37
N THR A 109 -2.47 0.97 3.53
CA THR A 109 -2.99 -0.41 3.62
C THR A 109 -4.48 -0.48 3.30
N GLY A 110 -5.30 0.41 3.83
CA GLY A 110 -6.74 0.43 3.54
C GLY A 110 -7.03 0.72 2.06
N ILE A 111 -6.28 1.62 1.42
CA ILE A 111 -6.44 1.90 -0.01
C ILE A 111 -6.06 0.68 -0.85
N ALA A 112 -4.98 0.01 -0.47
CA ALA A 112 -4.53 -1.21 -1.10
C ALA A 112 -5.58 -2.34 -1.04
N ASP A 113 -6.23 -2.52 0.10
CA ASP A 113 -7.29 -3.51 0.29
C ASP A 113 -8.54 -3.17 -0.52
N ILE A 114 -8.96 -1.90 -0.50
CA ILE A 114 -10.09 -1.41 -1.31
C ILE A 114 -9.85 -1.69 -2.80
N ILE A 115 -8.64 -1.39 -3.29
CA ILE A 115 -8.24 -1.67 -4.67
C ILE A 115 -8.32 -3.18 -4.96
N SER A 116 -7.73 -4.01 -4.08
CA SER A 116 -7.71 -5.48 -4.23
C SER A 116 -9.12 -6.07 -4.32
N VAL A 117 -10.01 -5.68 -3.39
CA VAL A 117 -11.41 -6.14 -3.36
C VAL A 117 -12.17 -5.66 -4.60
N SER A 118 -12.03 -4.38 -4.96
CA SER A 118 -12.69 -3.81 -6.14
C SER A 118 -12.33 -4.58 -7.41
N LYS A 119 -11.05 -4.94 -7.57
CA LYS A 119 -10.57 -5.76 -8.69
C LYS A 119 -11.11 -7.18 -8.67
N GLY A 120 -11.14 -7.83 -7.50
CA GLY A 120 -11.74 -9.15 -7.34
C GLY A 120 -13.21 -9.18 -7.78
N ILE A 121 -13.96 -8.13 -7.42
CA ILE A 121 -15.35 -7.95 -7.85
C ILE A 121 -15.43 -7.73 -9.37
N LEU A 122 -14.63 -6.83 -9.93
CA LEU A 122 -14.62 -6.54 -11.38
C LEU A 122 -14.26 -7.77 -12.21
N ASP A 123 -13.26 -8.55 -11.80
CA ASP A 123 -12.84 -9.77 -12.49
C ASP A 123 -13.88 -10.89 -12.36
N TRP A 124 -14.61 -10.95 -11.24
CA TRP A 124 -15.74 -11.88 -11.08
C TRP A 124 -16.90 -11.52 -12.02
N ILE A 125 -17.31 -10.24 -12.04
CA ILE A 125 -18.41 -9.76 -12.89
C ILE A 125 -18.07 -9.89 -14.37
N ARG A 126 -16.82 -9.60 -14.77
CA ARG A 126 -16.37 -9.66 -16.17
C ARG A 126 -16.53 -11.06 -16.79
N LYS A 127 -16.58 -12.12 -15.99
CA LYS A 127 -16.81 -13.50 -16.47
C LYS A 127 -18.23 -13.71 -17.01
N THR A 128 -19.19 -12.95 -16.51
CA THR A 128 -20.61 -13.07 -16.87
C THR A 128 -21.10 -11.87 -17.66
N ASP A 129 -20.63 -10.67 -17.33
CA ASP A 129 -21.06 -9.41 -17.94
C ASP A 129 -19.88 -8.42 -18.01
N THR A 130 -19.31 -8.29 -19.21
CA THR A 130 -18.16 -7.41 -19.44
C THR A 130 -18.54 -5.93 -19.44
N GLU A 131 -19.74 -5.57 -19.90
CA GLU A 131 -20.18 -4.17 -19.95
C GLU A 131 -20.50 -3.65 -18.55
N LYS A 132 -21.13 -4.48 -17.70
CA LYS A 132 -21.35 -4.12 -16.29
C LYS A 132 -20.05 -3.96 -15.52
N ALA A 133 -19.04 -4.79 -15.80
CA ALA A 133 -17.72 -4.62 -15.20
C ALA A 133 -17.07 -3.28 -15.60
N LYS A 134 -17.20 -2.84 -16.86
CA LYS A 134 -16.71 -1.52 -17.29
C LYS A 134 -17.45 -0.37 -16.61
N GLU A 135 -18.77 -0.47 -16.48
CA GLU A 135 -19.57 0.56 -15.80
C GLU A 135 -19.12 0.70 -14.32
N LEU A 136 -19.00 -0.43 -13.61
CA LEU A 136 -18.61 -0.46 -12.21
C LEU A 136 -17.16 -0.01 -11.97
N SER A 137 -16.25 -0.20 -12.93
CA SER A 137 -14.87 0.27 -12.76
C SER A 137 -14.80 1.78 -12.60
N PHE A 138 -15.67 2.55 -13.29
CA PHE A 138 -15.72 4.00 -13.12
C PHE A 138 -16.09 4.41 -11.68
N TYR A 139 -17.05 3.70 -11.06
CA TYR A 139 -17.46 3.99 -9.69
C TYR A 139 -16.39 3.60 -8.68
N PHE A 140 -15.73 2.45 -8.86
CA PHE A 140 -14.62 2.07 -8.00
C PHE A 140 -13.45 3.04 -8.12
N ASP A 141 -13.08 3.46 -9.34
CA ASP A 141 -12.03 4.45 -9.55
C ASP A 141 -12.36 5.80 -8.90
N ALA A 142 -13.61 6.25 -9.00
CA ALA A 142 -14.07 7.47 -8.36
C ALA A 142 -13.97 7.38 -6.83
N TYR A 143 -14.39 6.25 -6.25
CA TYR A 143 -14.30 6.01 -4.81
C TYR A 143 -12.85 5.93 -4.32
N ILE A 144 -11.98 5.22 -5.04
CA ILE A 144 -10.55 5.12 -4.73
C ILE A 144 -9.89 6.51 -4.77
N LYS A 145 -10.20 7.32 -5.78
CA LYS A 145 -9.72 8.71 -5.88
C LYS A 145 -10.17 9.58 -4.72
N ASP A 146 -11.40 9.38 -4.23
CA ASP A 146 -11.89 10.13 -3.07
C ASP A 146 -11.14 9.75 -1.79
N ARG A 147 -10.83 8.46 -1.60
CA ARG A 147 -10.04 7.96 -0.46
C ARG A 147 -8.55 8.34 -0.49
N LEU A 148 -8.03 8.73 -1.66
CA LEU A 148 -6.66 9.19 -1.85
C LEU A 148 -6.44 10.66 -1.46
N LYS A 149 -7.51 11.46 -1.35
CA LYS A 149 -7.45 12.82 -0.79
C LYS A 149 -7.19 12.76 0.70
#